data_AF-A0A485JHZ2-F1
#
_entry.id   AF-A0A485JHZ2-F1
#
_cell.length_a   1.000
_cell.length_b   1.000
_cell.length_c   1.000
_cell.angle_alpha   90.00
_cell.angle_beta   90.00
_cell.angle_gamma   90.00
#
_symmetry.space_group_name_H-M   'P 1'
#
loop_
_entity.id
_entity.type
_entity.pdbx_description
1 polymer ?
#
loop_
_entity_poly.entity_id
_entity_poly.type
_entity_poly.pdbx_seq_one_letter_code
_entity_poly.pdbx_strand_id
1 'polypeptide(L)'
;MQYLADSVPDRQLLAPVNSISRYKTIEWLNYIATELHKGFTPLFRPDTPEEYKPTVRAQLEKKLQYVNDALKDEHWICGQRFTIADAYLFTVLRWAYAVKLNLEGLEHIAAFMQRMAERPEVQDALSAEGLK
;
A
#
# COMPACT_ATOMS: atom_id res chain seq x y z
N MET A 1 10.46 3.26 -8.10
CA MET A 1 10.30 4.13 -6.91
C MET A 1 11.63 4.50 -6.26
N GLN A 2 12.50 3.54 -5.87
CA GLN A 2 13.77 3.86 -5.18
C GLN A 2 14.67 4.86 -5.95
N TYR A 3 14.87 4.67 -7.26
CA TYR A 3 15.63 5.60 -8.10
C TYR A 3 15.16 7.06 -7.99
N LEU A 4 13.83 7.30 -8.00
CA LEU A 4 13.27 8.64 -7.87
C LEU A 4 13.41 9.20 -6.45
N ALA A 5 13.31 8.35 -5.42
CA ALA A 5 13.51 8.79 -4.05
C ALA A 5 14.97 9.19 -3.79
N ASP A 6 15.92 8.43 -4.35
CA ASP A 6 17.35 8.68 -4.20
C ASP A 6 17.83 9.94 -4.96
N SER A 7 17.08 10.43 -5.96
CA SER A 7 17.41 11.67 -6.67
C SER A 7 17.01 12.96 -5.92
N VAL A 8 16.18 12.86 -4.88
CA VAL A 8 15.71 14.00 -4.07
C VAL A 8 15.83 13.71 -2.56
N PRO A 9 17.06 13.50 -2.03
CA PRO A 9 17.27 13.05 -0.66
C PRO A 9 16.67 13.99 0.40
N ASP A 10 16.61 15.30 0.13
CA ASP A 10 16.01 16.30 1.04
C ASP A 10 14.50 16.10 1.26
N ARG A 11 13.82 15.40 0.35
CA ARG A 11 12.40 15.02 0.50
C ARG A 11 12.20 13.81 1.40
N GLN A 12 13.27 13.08 1.74
CA GLN A 12 13.26 11.96 2.68
C GLN A 12 12.26 10.84 2.34
N LEU A 13 11.94 10.68 1.05
CA LEU A 13 11.03 9.64 0.56
C LEU A 13 11.56 8.22 0.74
N LEU A 14 12.87 8.11 0.94
CA LEU A 14 13.59 6.90 1.33
C LEU A 14 14.78 7.34 2.18
N ALA A 15 15.04 6.64 3.29
CA ALA A 15 16.14 7.01 4.17
C ALA A 15 17.51 6.79 3.51
N PRO A 16 18.58 7.47 4.00
CA PRO A 16 19.93 7.33 3.45
C PRO A 16 20.44 5.89 3.45
N VAL A 17 21.39 5.59 2.56
CA VAL A 17 22.07 4.30 2.53
C VAL A 17 22.70 3.97 3.89
N ASN A 18 22.76 2.70 4.25
CA ASN A 18 23.28 2.19 5.53
C ASN A 18 22.46 2.60 6.77
N SER A 19 21.30 3.23 6.63
CA SER A 19 20.36 3.43 7.74
C SER A 19 19.38 2.26 7.87
N ILE A 20 19.10 1.82 9.10
CA ILE A 20 18.13 0.73 9.32
C ILE A 20 16.73 1.08 8.79
N SER A 21 16.33 2.36 8.90
CA SER A 21 15.05 2.85 8.38
C SER A 21 14.90 2.67 6.87
N ARG A 22 16.00 2.75 6.10
CA ARG A 22 15.98 2.47 4.66
C ARG A 22 15.59 1.01 4.42
N TYR A 23 16.22 0.10 5.14
CA TYR A 23 15.94 -1.33 5.00
C TYR A 23 14.54 -1.70 5.52
N LYS A 24 14.02 -1.00 6.54
CA LYS A 24 12.61 -1.11 6.94
C LYS A 24 11.64 -0.64 5.85
N THR A 25 11.98 0.43 5.13
CA THR A 25 11.18 0.85 3.95
C THR A 25 11.24 -0.18 2.83
N ILE A 26 12.43 -0.74 2.56
CA ILE A 26 12.61 -1.80 1.55
C ILE A 26 11.88 -3.09 1.93
N GLU A 27 11.88 -3.46 3.22
CA GLU A 27 11.10 -4.57 3.78
C GLU A 27 9.62 -4.41 3.43
N TRP A 28 9.05 -3.23 3.69
CA TRP A 28 7.66 -2.93 3.33
C TRP A 28 7.42 -2.92 1.82
N LEU A 29 8.33 -2.34 1.03
CA LEU A 29 8.21 -2.38 -0.43
C LEU A 29 8.17 -3.81 -0.98
N ASN A 30 9.00 -4.70 -0.42
CA ASN A 30 9.02 -6.10 -0.82
C ASN A 30 7.71 -6.80 -0.40
N TYR A 31 7.27 -6.62 0.85
CA TYR A 31 6.00 -7.17 1.33
C TYR A 31 4.81 -6.71 0.45
N ILE A 32 4.72 -5.42 0.15
CA ILE A 32 3.64 -4.88 -0.69
C ILE A 32 3.72 -5.47 -2.10
N ALA A 33 4.92 -5.61 -2.67
CA ALA A 33 5.11 -6.16 -4.01
C ALA A 33 4.69 -7.64 -4.09
N THR A 34 5.14 -8.48 -3.16
CA THR A 34 4.97 -9.94 -3.25
C THR A 34 3.69 -10.42 -2.57
N GLU A 35 3.35 -9.88 -1.41
CA GLU A 35 2.24 -10.39 -0.62
C GLU A 35 0.92 -9.72 -0.97
N LEU A 36 0.94 -8.43 -1.30
CA LEU A 36 -0.27 -7.68 -1.62
C LEU A 36 -0.48 -7.59 -3.12
N HIS A 37 0.38 -6.89 -3.87
CA HIS A 37 0.20 -6.66 -5.29
C HIS A 37 0.10 -7.99 -6.06
N LYS A 38 1.05 -8.90 -5.88
CA LYS A 38 0.93 -10.24 -6.49
C LYS A 38 -0.22 -11.06 -5.91
N GLY A 39 -0.61 -10.85 -4.66
CA GLY A 39 -1.82 -11.43 -4.08
C GLY A 39 -3.11 -11.02 -4.79
N PHE A 40 -3.20 -9.77 -5.26
CA PHE A 40 -4.36 -9.28 -6.04
C PHE A 40 -4.36 -9.76 -7.50
N THR A 41 -3.20 -10.11 -8.05
CA THR A 41 -3.04 -10.42 -9.48
C THR A 41 -4.06 -11.46 -10.01
N PRO A 42 -4.32 -12.60 -9.34
CA PRO A 42 -5.31 -13.57 -9.81
C PRO A 42 -6.73 -13.00 -9.96
N LEU A 43 -7.10 -12.00 -9.16
CA LEU A 43 -8.44 -11.39 -9.25
C LEU A 43 -8.64 -10.55 -10.52
N PHE A 44 -7.55 -10.17 -11.20
CA PHE A 44 -7.58 -9.33 -12.41
C PHE A 44 -7.23 -10.09 -13.69
N ARG A 45 -6.88 -11.36 -13.58
CA ARG A 45 -6.45 -12.17 -14.71
C ARG A 45 -7.63 -12.94 -15.33
N PRO A 46 -7.75 -12.97 -16.67
CA PRO A 46 -8.84 -13.67 -17.34
C PRO A 46 -8.71 -15.19 -17.29
N ASP A 47 -7.52 -15.72 -17.02
CA ASP A 47 -7.22 -17.15 -16.94
C ASP A 47 -7.33 -17.72 -15.51
N THR A 48 -7.74 -16.90 -14.53
CA THR A 48 -7.94 -17.38 -13.16
C THR A 48 -9.29 -18.08 -13.03
N PRO A 49 -9.34 -19.35 -12.60
CA PRO A 49 -10.59 -20.07 -12.39
C PRO A 49 -11.49 -19.36 -11.37
N GLU A 50 -12.79 -19.27 -11.65
CA GLU A 50 -13.75 -18.57 -10.77
C GLU A 50 -13.81 -19.20 -9.37
N GLU A 51 -13.71 -20.53 -9.30
CA GLU A 51 -13.69 -21.29 -8.05
C GLU A 51 -12.47 -21.01 -7.17
N TYR A 52 -11.38 -20.47 -7.74
CA TYR A 52 -10.17 -20.12 -7.00
C TYR A 52 -10.24 -18.72 -6.38
N LYS A 53 -11.04 -17.81 -6.93
CA LYS A 53 -11.12 -16.41 -6.45
C LYS A 53 -11.53 -16.30 -4.97
N PRO A 54 -12.47 -17.10 -4.42
CA PRO A 54 -12.78 -17.06 -2.99
C PRO A 54 -11.56 -17.35 -2.10
N THR A 55 -10.70 -18.29 -2.50
CA THR A 55 -9.46 -18.59 -1.77
C THR A 55 -8.50 -17.40 -1.76
N VAL A 56 -8.33 -16.75 -2.91
CA VAL A 56 -7.47 -15.56 -3.04
C VAL A 56 -7.99 -14.42 -2.19
N ARG A 57 -9.31 -14.18 -2.18
CA ARG A 57 -9.94 -13.13 -1.35
C ARG A 57 -9.71 -13.38 0.14
N ALA A 58 -9.93 -14.60 0.62
CA ALA A 58 -9.70 -14.95 2.02
C ALA A 58 -8.22 -14.76 2.44
N GLN A 59 -7.27 -15.09 1.55
CA GLN A 59 -5.85 -14.84 1.80
C GLN A 59 -5.53 -13.35 1.89
N LEU A 60 -6.11 -12.53 1.01
CA LEU A 60 -5.93 -11.08 1.03
C LEU A 60 -6.53 -10.47 2.30
N GLU A 61 -7.74 -10.85 2.70
CA GLU A 61 -8.38 -10.35 3.93
C GLU A 61 -7.52 -10.63 5.17
N LYS A 62 -6.89 -11.82 5.26
CA LYS A 62 -5.92 -12.11 6.34
C LYS A 62 -4.69 -11.21 6.29
N LYS A 63 -4.15 -10.91 5.10
CA LYS A 63 -3.00 -10.01 4.95
C LYS A 63 -3.37 -8.56 5.30
N LEU A 64 -4.61 -8.15 5.02
CA LEU A 64 -5.10 -6.83 5.38
C LEU A 64 -5.23 -6.64 6.90
N GLN A 65 -5.54 -7.71 7.66
CA GLN A 65 -5.46 -7.66 9.12
C GLN A 65 -4.04 -7.33 9.60
N TYR A 66 -3.02 -8.00 9.06
CA TYR A 66 -1.62 -7.69 9.38
C TYR A 66 -1.23 -6.25 9.02
N VAL A 67 -1.66 -5.76 7.86
CA VAL A 67 -1.43 -4.37 7.44
C VAL A 67 -2.11 -3.38 8.38
N ASN A 68 -3.35 -3.67 8.81
CA ASN A 68 -4.07 -2.83 9.75
C ASN A 68 -3.34 -2.74 11.09
N ASP A 69 -2.88 -3.87 11.64
CA ASP A 69 -2.12 -3.90 12.89
C ASP A 69 -0.79 -3.14 12.77
N ALA A 70 -0.15 -3.20 11.61
CA ALA A 70 1.07 -2.44 11.34
C ALA A 70 0.84 -0.92 11.25
N LEU A 71 -0.40 -0.49 10.98
CA LEU A 71 -0.80 0.92 10.91
C LEU A 71 -1.37 1.47 12.22
N LYS A 72 -1.37 0.67 13.31
CA LYS A 72 -1.98 1.03 14.61
C LYS A 72 -1.51 2.34 15.23
N ASP A 73 -0.30 2.79 14.89
CA ASP A 73 0.26 4.03 15.42
C ASP A 73 -0.25 5.27 14.66
N GLU A 74 -1.09 5.07 13.63
CA GLU A 74 -1.82 6.10 12.87
C GLU A 74 -0.96 7.21 12.23
N HIS A 75 0.28 6.89 11.87
CA HIS A 75 1.12 7.76 11.06
C HIS A 75 1.22 7.21 9.62
N TRP A 76 2.42 6.73 9.25
CA TRP A 76 2.76 6.11 7.98
C TRP A 76 3.32 4.71 8.24
N ILE A 77 3.41 3.87 7.21
CA ILE A 77 3.76 2.45 7.37
C ILE A 77 5.19 2.23 7.92
N CYS A 78 6.07 3.22 7.75
CA CYS A 78 7.44 3.22 8.26
C CYS A 78 7.68 4.17 9.46
N GLY A 79 6.61 4.66 10.11
CA GLY A 79 6.68 5.58 11.25
C GLY A 79 6.14 6.97 10.91
N GLN A 80 6.81 8.03 11.38
CA GLN A 80 6.28 9.40 11.26
C GLN A 80 6.53 10.08 9.91
N ARG A 81 7.40 9.53 9.05
CA ARG A 81 7.73 10.11 7.75
C ARG A 81 6.99 9.38 6.63
N PHE A 82 6.40 10.15 5.73
CA PHE A 82 5.89 9.62 4.46
C PHE A 82 7.06 9.11 3.61
N THR A 83 6.89 7.93 3.02
CA THR A 83 7.88 7.26 2.19
C THR A 83 7.26 6.73 0.90
N ILE A 84 8.12 6.26 -0.01
CA ILE A 84 7.66 5.51 -1.18
C ILE A 84 6.90 4.22 -0.86
N ALA A 85 7.03 3.67 0.36
CA ALA A 85 6.22 2.52 0.77
C ALA A 85 4.75 2.91 0.96
N ASP A 86 4.47 4.10 1.47
CA ASP A 86 3.10 4.61 1.64
C ASP A 86 2.41 4.85 0.30
N ALA A 87 3.13 5.45 -0.67
CA ALA A 87 2.64 5.62 -2.02
C ALA A 87 2.24 4.28 -2.67
N TYR A 88 3.06 3.24 -2.48
CA TYR A 88 2.78 1.92 -3.02
C TYR A 88 1.63 1.23 -2.28
N LEU A 89 1.63 1.29 -0.95
CA LEU A 89 0.60 0.68 -0.12
C LEU A 89 -0.78 1.27 -0.44
N PHE A 90 -0.90 2.59 -0.52
CA PHE A 90 -2.13 3.28 -0.91
C PHE A 90 -2.66 2.78 -2.26
N THR A 91 -1.77 2.75 -3.26
CA THR A 91 -2.14 2.28 -4.60
C THR A 91 -2.72 0.87 -4.58
N VAL A 92 -2.09 -0.06 -3.86
CA VAL A 92 -2.54 -1.46 -3.80
C VAL A 92 -3.79 -1.60 -2.92
N LEU A 93 -3.90 -0.87 -1.81
CA LEU A 93 -5.09 -0.91 -0.94
C LEU A 93 -6.34 -0.38 -1.64
N ARG A 94 -6.23 0.57 -2.58
CA ARG A 94 -7.36 1.00 -3.41
C ARG A 94 -8.04 -0.17 -4.14
N TRP A 95 -7.29 -1.21 -4.49
CA TRP A 95 -7.86 -2.40 -5.14
C TRP A 95 -8.75 -3.21 -4.21
N ALA A 96 -8.49 -3.23 -2.90
CA ALA A 96 -9.36 -3.90 -1.93
C ALA A 96 -10.79 -3.33 -1.98
N TYR A 97 -10.92 -2.01 -2.15
CA TYR A 97 -12.21 -1.34 -2.36
C TYR A 97 -12.81 -1.68 -3.73
N ALA A 98 -12.01 -1.66 -4.80
CA ALA A 98 -12.48 -1.96 -6.15
C ALA A 98 -13.06 -3.39 -6.28
N VAL A 99 -12.42 -4.38 -5.65
CA VAL A 99 -12.89 -5.78 -5.63
C VAL A 99 -13.81 -6.11 -4.45
N LYS A 100 -14.15 -5.11 -3.64
CA LYS A 100 -15.08 -5.18 -2.50
C LYS A 100 -14.71 -6.25 -1.46
N LEU A 101 -13.42 -6.34 -1.09
CA LEU A 101 -13.00 -7.19 0.05
C LEU A 101 -13.71 -6.75 1.33
N ASN A 102 -13.84 -7.65 2.31
CA ASN A 102 -14.33 -7.23 3.62
C ASN A 102 -13.25 -6.42 4.35
N LEU A 103 -13.56 -5.14 4.62
CA LEU A 103 -12.69 -4.20 5.33
C LEU A 103 -13.27 -3.77 6.68
N GLU A 104 -14.37 -4.40 7.12
CA GLU A 104 -14.98 -4.12 8.42
C GLU A 104 -13.98 -4.36 9.56
N GLY A 105 -13.90 -3.42 10.50
CA GLY A 105 -12.94 -3.46 11.61
C GLY A 105 -11.50 -3.08 11.26
N LEU A 106 -11.19 -2.74 10.00
CA LEU A 106 -9.85 -2.30 9.58
C LEU A 106 -9.70 -0.77 9.65
N GLU A 107 -9.92 -0.21 10.84
CA GLU A 107 -10.01 1.24 11.08
C GLU A 107 -8.69 1.98 10.79
N HIS A 108 -7.54 1.36 11.07
CA HIS A 108 -6.23 1.98 10.81
C HIS A 108 -5.91 2.06 9.31
N ILE A 109 -6.38 1.08 8.53
CA ILE A 109 -6.36 1.17 7.06
C ILE A 109 -7.24 2.32 6.61
N ALA A 110 -8.46 2.46 7.13
CA ALA A 110 -9.34 3.56 6.77
C ALA A 110 -8.71 4.93 7.06
N ALA A 111 -8.12 5.11 8.25
CA ALA A 111 -7.41 6.32 8.63
C ALA A 111 -6.19 6.61 7.72
N PHE A 112 -5.40 5.58 7.38
CA PHE A 112 -4.29 5.70 6.43
C PHE A 112 -4.76 6.14 5.04
N MET A 113 -5.82 5.52 4.51
CA MET A 113 -6.35 5.84 3.18
C MET A 113 -6.87 7.27 3.12
N GLN A 114 -7.56 7.73 4.16
CA GLN A 114 -7.99 9.12 4.27
C GLN A 114 -6.79 10.08 4.27
N ARG A 115 -5.80 9.84 5.13
CA ARG A 115 -4.59 10.67 5.23
C ARG A 115 -3.82 10.75 3.92
N MET A 116 -3.78 9.66 3.16
CA MET A 116 -3.17 9.63 1.83
C MET A 116 -3.96 10.46 0.82
N ALA A 117 -5.29 10.34 0.80
CA ALA A 117 -6.17 11.07 -0.12
C ALA A 117 -6.20 12.59 0.14
N GLU A 118 -5.81 13.04 1.33
CA GLU A 118 -5.68 14.46 1.68
C GLU A 118 -4.36 15.09 1.19
N ARG A 119 -3.39 14.31 0.70
CA ARG A 119 -2.11 14.85 0.21
C ARG A 119 -2.29 15.48 -1.18
N PRO A 120 -1.88 16.75 -1.39
CA PRO A 120 -2.05 17.43 -2.68
C PRO A 120 -1.47 16.65 -3.87
N GLU A 121 -0.24 16.14 -3.73
CA GLU A 121 0.43 15.37 -4.79
C GLU A 121 -0.30 14.05 -5.14
N VAL A 122 -1.02 13.47 -4.17
CA VAL A 122 -1.85 12.27 -4.40
C VAL A 122 -3.15 12.66 -5.11
N GLN A 123 -3.77 13.78 -4.72
CA GLN A 123 -4.96 14.32 -5.38
C GLN A 123 -4.68 14.69 -6.85
N ASP A 124 -3.54 15.32 -7.12
CA ASP A 124 -3.10 15.66 -8.47
C ASP A 124 -2.91 14.39 -9.31
N ALA A 125 -2.25 13.37 -8.76
CA ALA A 125 -2.06 12.09 -9.43
C ALA A 125 -3.40 11.39 -9.74
N LEU A 126 -4.31 11.31 -8.77
CA LEU A 126 -5.65 10.74 -8.98
C LEU A 126 -6.41 11.51 -10.06
N SER A 127 -6.43 12.84 -9.99
CA SER A 127 -7.12 13.69 -10.95
C SER A 127 -6.56 13.53 -12.37
N ALA A 128 -5.23 13.48 -12.52
CA ALA A 128 -4.56 13.27 -13.80
C ALA A 128 -4.88 11.90 -14.42
N GLU A 129 -5.14 10.89 -13.60
CA GLU A 129 -5.57 9.55 -14.03
C GLU A 129 -7.10 9.43 -14.23
N GLY A 130 -7.87 10.51 -14.02
CA GLY A 130 -9.33 10.49 -14.11
C GLY A 130 -10.01 9.76 -12.95
N LEU A 131 -9.31 9.64 -11.82
CA LEU A 131 -9.74 9.00 -10.58
C LEU A 131 -10.05 10.06 -9.53
N LYS A 132 -10.86 9.71 -8.52
CA LYS A 132 -11.10 10.51 -7.32
C LYS A 132 -11.07 9.64 -6.08
#